data_AF-A0A386ZL34-F1
#
_entry.id   AF-A0A386ZL34-F1
#
_cell.length_a   1.000
_cell.length_b   1.000
_cell.length_c   1.000
_cell.angle_alpha   90.00
_cell.angle_beta   90.00
_cell.angle_gamma   90.00
#
_symmetry.space_group_name_H-M   'P 1'
#
loop_
_entity.id
_entity.type
_entity.pdbx_description
1 polymer ?
#
loop_
_entity_poly.entity_id
_entity_poly.type
_entity_poly.pdbx_seq_one_letter_code
_entity_poly.pdbx_strand_id
1 'polypeptide(L)' 'MTTRTLTRAEYDAKARKGHAGPMEREDAAANVWRQLYPDWDGKRWAIGADANGTYFDPINIRD' A
#
# COMPACT_ATOMS: atom_id res chain seq x y z
N MET A 1 -0.67 10.91 8.04
CA MET A 1 -1.87 10.26 7.46
C MET A 1 -1.99 8.87 8.05
N THR A 2 -3.17 8.26 8.04
CA THR A 2 -3.32 6.86 8.49
C THR A 2 -3.13 5.93 7.30
N THR A 3 -2.41 4.83 7.52
CA THR A 3 -2.17 3.83 6.48
C THR A 3 -3.46 3.11 6.14
N ARG A 4 -3.75 2.97 4.85
CA ARG A 4 -4.88 2.17 4.42
C ARG A 4 -4.70 0.73 4.87
N THR A 5 -5.78 0.14 5.39
CA THR A 5 -5.80 -1.28 5.77
C THR A 5 -6.67 -2.04 4.79
N LEU A 6 -6.18 -3.20 4.35
CA LEU A 6 -6.94 -4.18 3.59
C LEU A 6 -7.04 -5.48 4.38
N THR A 7 -8.07 -6.26 4.12
CA THR A 7 -8.11 -7.68 4.47
C THR A 7 -7.14 -8.49 3.62
N ARG A 8 -6.78 -9.70 4.06
CA ARG A 8 -5.98 -10.63 3.25
C ARG A 8 -6.61 -10.89 1.88
N ALA A 9 -7.91 -11.13 1.84
CA ALA A 9 -8.65 -11.43 0.61
C ALA A 9 -8.64 -10.26 -0.39
N GLU A 10 -8.81 -9.02 0.08
CA GLU A 10 -8.76 -7.83 -0.77
C GLU A 10 -7.36 -7.62 -1.37
N TYR A 11 -6.32 -7.80 -0.55
CA TYR A 11 -4.95 -7.73 -1.03
C TYR A 11 -4.68 -8.79 -2.10
N ASP A 12 -5.05 -10.05 -1.86
CA ASP A 12 -4.79 -11.14 -2.81
C ASP A 12 -5.58 -10.94 -4.13
N ALA A 13 -6.80 -10.39 -4.05
CA ALA A 13 -7.57 -10.02 -5.24
C ALA A 13 -6.90 -8.91 -6.07
N LYS A 14 -6.28 -7.92 -5.41
CA LYS A 14 -5.53 -6.86 -6.08
C LYS A 14 -4.19 -7.35 -6.62
N ALA A 15 -3.45 -8.13 -5.83
CA ALA A 15 -2.14 -8.66 -6.21
C ALA A 15 -2.23 -9.56 -7.44
N ARG A 16 -3.27 -10.40 -7.55
CA ARG A 16 -3.53 -11.22 -8.76
C ARG A 16 -3.73 -10.39 -10.04
N LYS A 17 -4.10 -9.12 -9.92
CA LYS A 17 -4.28 -8.18 -11.03
C LYS A 17 -3.06 -7.25 -11.22
N GLY A 18 -1.98 -7.45 -10.44
CA GLY A 18 -0.82 -6.55 -10.43
C GLY A 18 -1.10 -5.20 -9.78
N HIS A 19 -2.20 -5.04 -9.03
CA HIS A 19 -2.59 -3.77 -8.39
C HIS A 19 -2.19 -3.68 -6.91
N ALA A 20 -1.41 -4.64 -6.42
CA ALA A 20 -0.80 -4.61 -5.10
C ALA A 20 0.44 -5.51 -5.11
N GLY A 21 1.38 -5.22 -4.23
CA GLY A 21 2.64 -5.97 -4.19
C GLY A 21 3.41 -5.79 -2.90
N PRO A 22 4.46 -6.61 -2.69
CA PRO A 22 5.45 -6.33 -1.67
C PRO A 22 6.22 -5.06 -2.04
N MET A 23 6.69 -4.36 -1.02
CA MET A 23 7.78 -3.40 -1.18
C MET A 23 9.09 -4.16 -1.22
N GLU A 24 9.73 -4.17 -2.39
CA GLU A 24 11.13 -4.58 -2.48
C GLU A 24 12.02 -3.43 -1.98
N ARG A 25 13.15 -3.76 -1.32
CA ARG A 25 13.86 -2.89 -0.36
C ARG A 25 14.14 -1.44 -0.85
N GLU A 26 13.98 -0.51 0.10
CA GLU A 26 14.56 0.85 0.19
C GLU A 26 14.56 1.71 -1.08
N ASP A 27 13.43 1.74 -1.79
CA ASP A 27 13.11 2.86 -2.67
C ASP A 27 13.02 4.15 -1.82
N ALA A 28 13.49 5.27 -2.35
CA ALA A 28 13.25 6.60 -1.80
C ALA A 28 11.77 6.84 -1.49
N ALA A 29 10.85 6.27 -2.28
CA ALA A 29 9.41 6.27 -2.02
C ALA A 29 9.04 5.60 -0.68
N ALA A 30 9.69 4.50 -0.31
CA ALA A 30 9.46 3.83 0.97
C ALA A 30 9.83 4.73 2.16
N ASN A 31 10.92 5.50 2.03
CA ASN A 31 11.34 6.44 3.07
C ASN A 31 10.35 7.61 3.20
N VAL A 32 9.88 8.16 2.07
CA VAL A 32 8.84 9.20 2.08
C VAL A 32 7.56 8.66 2.72
N TRP A 33 7.13 7.45 2.36
CA TRP A 33 5.93 6.84 2.93
C TRP A 33 6.06 6.59 4.43
N ARG A 34 7.21 6.15 4.95
CA ARG A 34 7.42 6.01 6.40
C ARG A 34 7.28 7.32 7.16
N GLN A 35 7.67 8.44 6.56
CA GLN A 35 7.51 9.76 7.17
C GLN A 35 6.05 10.22 7.16
N LEU A 36 5.31 9.93 6.09
CA LEU A 36 3.91 10.36 5.93
C LEU A 36 2.91 9.43 6.63
N TYR A 37 3.25 8.15 6.74
CA TYR A 37 2.43 7.05 7.24
C TYR A 37 3.21 6.26 8.31
N PRO A 38 3.38 6.81 9.52
CA PRO A 38 4.19 6.19 10.57
C PRO A 38 3.60 4.89 11.12
N ASP A 39 2.32 4.62 10.86
CA ASP A 39 1.62 3.38 11.24
C ASP A 39 1.74 2.26 10.20
N TRP A 40 2.41 2.52 9.07
CA TRP A 40 2.63 1.53 8.02
C TRP A 40 3.72 0.52 8.41
N ASP A 41 3.47 -0.77 8.16
CA ASP A 41 4.41 -1.84 8.44
C ASP A 41 5.66 -1.84 7.54
N GLY A 42 5.65 -1.02 6.48
CA GLY A 42 6.75 -0.87 5.53
C GLY A 42 6.88 -2.02 4.54
N LYS A 43 5.86 -2.87 4.39
CA LYS A 43 5.98 -4.14 3.64
C LYS A 43 5.25 -4.16 2.32
N ARG A 44 4.20 -3.36 2.13
CA ARG A 44 3.27 -3.55 1.00
C ARG A 44 2.67 -2.24 0.48
N TRP A 45 2.37 -2.25 -0.81
CA TRP A 45 1.69 -1.17 -1.52
C TRP A 45 0.45 -1.70 -2.25
N ALA A 46 -0.49 -0.80 -2.55
CA ALA A 46 -1.58 -1.07 -3.47
C ALA A 46 -1.95 0.16 -4.31
N ILE A 47 -2.54 -0.08 -5.48
CA ILE A 47 -3.19 0.96 -6.27
C ILE A 47 -4.61 1.20 -5.73
N GLY A 48 -4.86 2.44 -5.34
CA GLY A 48 -6.17 3.01 -5.08
C GLY A 48 -6.69 3.78 -6.30
N ALA A 49 -7.97 4.12 -6.26
CA ALA A 49 -8.59 5.01 -7.23
C ALA A 49 -9.62 5.90 -6.53
N ASP A 50 -9.61 7.18 -6.84
CA ASP A 50 -10.60 8.15 -6.38
C ASP A 50 -11.06 9.05 -7.55
N ALA A 51 -11.79 10.13 -7.24
CA ALA A 51 -12.30 11.06 -8.26
C ALA A 51 -11.20 11.75 -9.09
N ASN A 52 -9.95 11.78 -8.61
CA ASN A 52 -8.80 12.40 -9.27
C ASN A 52 -7.95 11.38 -10.05
N GLY A 53 -8.27 10.08 -9.98
CA GLY A 53 -7.60 9.02 -10.74
C GLY A 53 -6.99 7.95 -9.85
N THR A 54 -6.03 7.21 -10.42
CA THR A 54 -5.33 6.12 -9.73
C THR A 54 -4.11 6.63 -8.98
N TYR A 55 -3.88 6.11 -7.78
CA TYR A 55 -2.74 6.49 -6.94
C TYR A 55 -2.10 5.25 -6.29
N PHE A 56 -0.81 5.36 -5.95
CA PHE A 56 -0.05 4.36 -5.21
C PHE A 56 -0.04 4.72 -3.72
N ASP A 57 -0.35 3.76 -2.86
CA ASP A 57 -0.50 4.00 -1.42
C ASP A 57 0.15 2.87 -0.61
N PRO A 58 0.87 3.17 0.48
CA PRO A 58 1.26 2.16 1.46
C PRO A 58 0.02 1.52 2.09
N ILE A 59 0.07 0.20 2.27
CA ILE A 59 -1.02 -0.55 2.90
C ILE A 59 -0.51 -1.44 4.03
N ASN A 60 -1.34 -1.54 5.07
CA ASN A 60 -1.28 -2.60 6.06
C ASN A 60 -2.29 -3.69 5.71
N ILE A 61 -2.07 -4.90 6.22
CA ILE A 61 -3.05 -5.98 6.09
C ILE A 61 -3.43 -6.46 7.47
N ARG A 62 -4.74 -6.47 7.75
CA ARG A 62 -5.36 -6.87 9.00
C ARG A 62 -6.64 -7.65 8.64
N ASP A 63 -6.95 -8.70 9.39
CA ASP A 63 -8.19 -9.47 9.25
C ASP A 63 -9.18 -9.11 10.36
#